data_AF-E4S6F3-F1
#
_entry.id   AF-E4S6F3-F1
#
_cell.length_a   1.000
_cell.length_b   1.000
_cell.length_c   1.000
_cell.angle_alpha   90.00
_cell.angle_beta   90.00
_cell.angle_gamma   90.00
#
_symmetry.space_group_name_H-M   'P 1'
#
loop_
_entity.id
_entity.type
_entity.pdbx_description
1 polymer ?
#
loop_
_entity_poly.entity_id
_entity_poly.type
_entity_poly.pdbx_seq_one_letter_code
_entity_poly.pdbx_strand_id
1 'polypeptide(L)'
;MKLKRSIKLLITFVVVLSVVISSVAYSQTNSTALLKAGIAYLQAQNAKTVDEEIRIDFRLSAGKNATAEDKKLEEFLKKMYIKARVVADVYNYETNMALNLYYNNKQVLSGSIYVNKELAVYNFPQIYSKPLYVKLSDAYKNMPIQIDVEKYTKLFDVRSNKQLQELVASYAEVLMPKLAAAVKLSDKKVEVVFSDGKKQSCSEVIFEFNKDSSLEIVKAILTKAANDAKTKEFILQVLKLILEDSKAILQTQMLSEGEGLKPEDFNVNEILNQVSANYTQAVSSAVYVIDEVKPQIPPFTLQYRIMIDDKNNLKGERLYFYLKDSNGFKIMFDMKGVINSINANIKVPKIDISKGIDMTKLTDKDFEIMQKNLENIFKKLGLPIEGMKM
;
A
#
# COMPACT_ATOMS: atom_id res chain seq x y z
N MET A 1 4.90 -19.97 11.72
CA MET A 1 4.16 -20.56 10.58
C MET A 1 2.84 -19.84 10.24
N LYS A 2 2.02 -19.41 11.23
CA LYS A 2 0.78 -18.63 11.00
C LYS A 2 1.02 -17.27 10.31
N LEU A 3 2.08 -16.55 10.68
CA LEU A 3 2.44 -15.22 10.13
C LEU A 3 2.78 -15.24 8.62
N LYS A 4 3.46 -16.29 8.13
CA LYS A 4 3.81 -16.44 6.70
C LYS A 4 2.59 -16.74 5.82
N ARG A 5 1.53 -17.38 6.36
CA ARG A 5 0.25 -17.57 5.66
C ARG A 5 -0.56 -16.26 5.61
N SER A 6 -0.53 -15.47 6.67
CA SER A 6 -1.23 -14.17 6.76
C SER A 6 -0.69 -13.13 5.78
N ILE A 7 0.63 -13.07 5.56
CA ILE A 7 1.25 -12.13 4.61
C ILE A 7 0.95 -12.52 3.15
N LYS A 8 0.95 -13.82 2.83
CA LYS A 8 0.55 -14.31 1.49
C LYS A 8 -0.92 -14.01 1.20
N LEU A 9 -1.81 -14.22 2.16
CA LEU A 9 -3.22 -13.84 2.05
C LEU A 9 -3.39 -12.32 1.94
N LEU A 10 -2.59 -11.52 2.63
CA LEU A 10 -2.62 -10.05 2.53
C LEU A 10 -2.15 -9.55 1.15
N ILE A 11 -1.08 -10.11 0.59
CA ILE A 11 -0.56 -9.74 -0.73
C ILE A 11 -1.54 -10.18 -1.82
N THR A 12 -2.06 -11.41 -1.76
CA THR A 12 -3.13 -11.85 -2.67
C THR A 12 -4.39 -11.00 -2.50
N PHE A 13 -4.75 -10.61 -1.28
CA PHE A 13 -5.88 -9.73 -1.03
C PHE A 13 -5.65 -8.32 -1.60
N VAL A 14 -4.46 -7.74 -1.47
CA VAL A 14 -4.10 -6.42 -2.02
C VAL A 14 -4.04 -6.46 -3.55
N VAL A 15 -3.46 -7.51 -4.15
CA VAL A 15 -3.43 -7.72 -5.60
C VAL A 15 -4.84 -7.93 -6.14
N VAL A 16 -5.69 -8.71 -5.46
CA VAL A 16 -7.08 -8.87 -5.87
C VAL A 16 -7.91 -7.60 -5.63
N LEU A 17 -7.70 -6.84 -4.55
CA LEU A 17 -8.40 -5.57 -4.31
C LEU A 17 -8.06 -4.52 -5.37
N SER A 18 -6.78 -4.43 -5.77
CA SER A 18 -6.31 -3.52 -6.81
C SER A 18 -6.79 -3.92 -8.21
N VAL A 19 -6.97 -5.21 -8.47
CA VAL A 19 -7.61 -5.74 -9.69
C VAL A 19 -9.12 -5.45 -9.70
N VAL A 20 -9.81 -5.57 -8.57
CA VAL A 20 -11.27 -5.35 -8.47
C VAL A 20 -11.68 -3.89 -8.62
N ILE A 21 -10.80 -2.95 -8.28
CA ILE A 21 -11.05 -1.50 -8.31
C ILE A 21 -10.50 -0.88 -9.62
N SER A 22 -10.49 -1.62 -10.73
CA SER A 22 -10.20 -1.00 -12.03
C SER A 22 -11.39 -0.19 -12.54
N SER A 23 -11.08 0.90 -13.22
CA SER A 23 -12.04 1.83 -13.84
C SER A 23 -13.08 1.18 -14.75
N VAL A 24 -12.77 0.03 -15.34
CA VAL A 24 -13.68 -0.72 -16.22
C VAL A 24 -14.90 -1.23 -15.42
N ALA A 25 -14.68 -1.65 -14.17
CA ALA A 25 -15.73 -2.20 -13.32
C ALA A 25 -16.81 -1.15 -12.95
N TYR A 26 -16.41 0.12 -12.82
CA TYR A 26 -17.32 1.21 -12.50
C TYR A 26 -18.26 1.60 -13.66
N SER A 27 -17.91 1.30 -14.91
CA SER A 27 -18.76 1.59 -16.07
C SER A 27 -20.00 0.69 -16.17
N GLN A 28 -20.03 -0.41 -15.41
CA GLN A 28 -21.07 -1.44 -15.44
C GLN A 28 -22.04 -1.35 -14.24
N THR A 29 -21.94 -0.28 -13.43
CA THR A 29 -22.76 -0.12 -12.23
C THR A 29 -24.00 0.74 -12.47
N ASN A 30 -25.12 0.36 -11.88
CA ASN A 30 -26.33 1.19 -11.79
C ASN A 30 -26.31 2.12 -10.56
N SER A 31 -25.28 2.06 -9.72
CA SER A 31 -25.14 2.92 -8.54
C SER A 31 -24.55 4.28 -8.92
N THR A 32 -25.32 5.35 -8.78
CA THR A 32 -24.86 6.73 -9.00
C THR A 32 -23.61 7.06 -8.18
N ALA A 33 -23.52 6.55 -6.95
CA ALA A 33 -22.38 6.78 -6.07
C ALA A 33 -21.11 6.08 -6.59
N LEU A 34 -21.22 4.82 -7.03
CA LEU A 34 -20.08 4.10 -7.62
C LEU A 34 -19.66 4.70 -8.95
N LEU A 35 -20.61 5.09 -9.81
CA LEU A 35 -20.30 5.74 -11.07
C LEU A 35 -19.53 7.04 -10.84
N LYS A 36 -19.98 7.87 -9.89
CA LYS A 36 -19.30 9.12 -9.55
C LYS A 36 -17.88 8.89 -9.00
N ALA A 37 -17.70 7.92 -8.11
CA ALA A 37 -16.39 7.53 -7.62
C ALA A 37 -15.47 7.01 -8.74
N GLY A 38 -16.00 6.18 -9.64
CA GLY A 38 -15.28 5.63 -10.77
C GLY A 38 -14.79 6.68 -11.76
N ILE A 39 -15.63 7.66 -12.10
CA ILE A 39 -15.24 8.80 -12.96
C ILE A 39 -14.13 9.62 -12.31
N ALA A 40 -14.26 9.95 -11.02
CA ALA A 40 -13.24 10.71 -10.30
C ALA A 40 -11.91 9.97 -10.22
N TYR A 41 -11.95 8.66 -9.95
CA TYR A 41 -10.78 7.80 -9.92
C TYR A 41 -10.10 7.71 -11.30
N LEU A 42 -10.88 7.56 -12.37
CA LEU A 42 -10.40 7.60 -13.75
C LEU A 42 -9.67 8.90 -14.09
N GLN A 43 -10.22 10.05 -13.69
CA GLN A 43 -9.58 11.34 -13.89
C GLN A 43 -8.26 11.44 -13.12
N ALA A 44 -8.25 11.01 -11.86
CA ALA A 44 -7.03 10.98 -11.05
C ALA A 44 -5.94 10.08 -11.65
N GLN A 45 -6.30 8.90 -12.16
CA GLN A 45 -5.35 8.01 -12.82
C GLN A 45 -4.79 8.55 -14.15
N ASN A 46 -5.42 9.57 -14.75
CA ASN A 46 -4.95 10.23 -15.97
C ASN A 46 -4.26 11.57 -15.66
N ALA A 47 -4.01 11.86 -14.38
CA ALA A 47 -3.27 13.04 -13.97
C ALA A 47 -1.81 12.96 -14.45
N LYS A 48 -1.36 14.03 -15.11
CA LYS A 48 0.05 14.26 -15.47
C LYS A 48 0.83 14.80 -14.29
N THR A 49 0.18 15.61 -13.45
CA THR A 49 0.78 16.21 -12.27
C THR A 49 -0.18 16.17 -11.09
N VAL A 50 0.36 16.00 -9.88
CA VAL A 50 -0.41 15.92 -8.63
C VAL A 50 0.35 16.65 -7.51
N ASP A 51 -0.38 17.44 -6.72
CA ASP A 51 0.09 17.98 -5.42
C ASP A 51 -0.94 17.60 -4.35
N GLU A 52 -0.51 16.77 -3.40
CA GLU A 52 -1.36 16.17 -2.39
C GLU A 52 -0.74 16.32 -1.00
N GLU A 53 -1.56 16.64 -0.01
CA GLU A 53 -1.19 16.58 1.41
C GLU A 53 -1.98 15.50 2.13
N ILE A 54 -1.27 14.66 2.89
CA ILE A 54 -1.84 13.56 3.66
C ILE A 54 -1.50 13.77 5.13
N ARG A 55 -2.48 13.59 6.00
CA ARG A 55 -2.29 13.46 7.44
C ARG A 55 -2.70 12.08 7.88
N ILE A 56 -1.86 11.41 8.66
CA ILE A 56 -2.12 10.09 9.22
C ILE A 56 -2.08 10.19 10.74
N ASP A 57 -3.18 9.82 11.38
CA ASP A 57 -3.30 9.66 12.82
C ASP A 57 -3.49 8.17 13.13
N PHE A 58 -2.67 7.63 14.04
CA PHE A 58 -2.80 6.26 14.52
C PHE A 58 -2.99 6.27 16.04
N ARG A 59 -3.98 5.53 16.53
CA ARG A 59 -4.23 5.36 17.96
C ARG A 59 -4.41 3.90 18.29
N LEU A 60 -3.84 3.51 19.42
CA LEU A 60 -3.96 2.19 19.99
C LEU A 60 -4.34 2.33 21.46
N SER A 61 -5.22 1.45 21.93
CA SER A 61 -5.40 1.23 23.37
C SER A 61 -5.28 -0.25 23.65
N ALA A 62 -4.40 -0.62 24.57
CA ALA A 62 -4.07 -2.03 24.84
C ALA A 62 -5.12 -2.75 25.71
N GLY A 63 -6.14 -2.03 26.21
CA GLY A 63 -7.24 -2.61 26.96
C GLY A 63 -6.93 -2.93 28.42
N LYS A 64 -7.74 -3.79 29.04
CA LYS A 64 -7.72 -4.03 30.50
C LYS A 64 -6.42 -4.66 31.02
N ASN A 65 -5.69 -5.38 30.18
CA ASN A 65 -4.46 -6.10 30.55
C ASN A 65 -3.18 -5.36 30.11
N ALA A 66 -3.28 -4.06 29.81
CA ALA A 66 -2.16 -3.26 29.35
C ALA A 66 -1.04 -3.17 30.39
N THR A 67 0.18 -3.51 29.99
CA THR A 67 1.40 -3.29 30.77
C THR A 67 1.72 -1.79 30.88
N ALA A 68 2.70 -1.44 31.72
CA ALA A 68 3.18 -0.06 31.80
C ALA A 68 3.79 0.43 30.46
N GLU A 69 4.42 -0.46 29.71
CA GLU A 69 4.99 -0.15 28.40
C GLU A 69 3.91 0.06 27.36
N ASP A 70 2.86 -0.76 27.37
CA ASP A 70 1.69 -0.58 26.50
C ASP A 70 1.05 0.79 26.71
N LYS A 71 0.93 1.24 27.96
CA LYS A 71 0.39 2.57 28.29
C LYS A 71 1.29 3.70 27.79
N LYS A 72 2.62 3.54 27.84
CA LYS A 72 3.57 4.51 27.28
C LYS A 72 3.41 4.61 25.76
N LEU A 73 3.33 3.47 25.07
CA LEU A 73 3.12 3.43 23.63
C LEU A 73 1.75 4.03 23.23
N GLU A 74 0.68 3.70 23.96
CA GLU A 74 -0.65 4.28 23.77
C GLU A 74 -0.60 5.81 23.89
N GLU A 75 0.01 6.36 24.93
CA GLU A 75 0.16 7.81 25.12
C GLU A 75 1.03 8.46 24.04
N PHE A 76 2.08 7.77 23.59
CA PHE A 76 2.90 8.24 22.48
C PHE A 76 2.08 8.36 21.19
N LEU A 77 1.39 7.28 20.79
CA LEU A 77 0.61 7.23 19.56
C LEU A 77 -0.56 8.22 19.57
N LYS A 78 -1.22 8.42 20.72
CA LYS A 78 -2.27 9.45 20.86
C LYS A 78 -1.82 10.86 20.51
N LYS A 79 -0.55 11.18 20.77
CA LYS A 79 0.05 12.51 20.57
C LYS A 79 0.82 12.60 19.26
N MET A 80 0.96 11.49 18.54
CA MET A 80 1.73 11.38 17.31
C MET A 80 0.83 11.49 16.09
N TYR A 81 1.29 12.20 15.07
CA TYR A 81 0.72 12.11 13.72
C TYR A 81 1.80 12.36 12.67
N ILE A 82 1.56 11.86 11.46
CA ILE A 82 2.43 12.08 10.30
C ILE A 82 1.74 13.04 9.36
N LYS A 83 2.49 13.98 8.78
CA LYS A 83 2.08 14.73 7.60
C LYS A 83 3.01 14.40 6.46
N ALA A 84 2.44 14.08 5.31
CA ALA A 84 3.14 13.94 4.06
C ALA A 84 2.65 14.99 3.07
N ARG A 85 3.53 15.50 2.22
CA ARG A 85 3.15 16.22 1.01
C ARG A 85 3.84 15.58 -0.18
N VAL A 86 3.06 15.17 -1.17
CA VAL A 86 3.55 14.55 -2.40
C VAL A 86 3.33 15.52 -3.54
N VAL A 87 4.41 15.83 -4.27
CA VAL A 87 4.38 16.60 -5.51
C VAL A 87 4.96 15.72 -6.60
N ALA A 88 4.16 15.37 -7.58
CA ALA A 88 4.54 14.43 -8.64
C ALA A 88 4.27 15.02 -10.03
N ASP A 89 5.24 14.86 -10.92
CA ASP A 89 5.09 14.91 -12.36
C ASP A 89 5.18 13.46 -12.87
N VAL A 90 4.00 12.87 -13.04
CA VAL A 90 3.83 11.47 -13.47
C VAL A 90 4.33 11.29 -14.90
N TYR A 91 4.17 12.31 -15.75
CA TYR A 91 4.60 12.25 -17.15
C TYR A 91 6.12 12.19 -17.28
N ASN A 92 6.83 13.00 -16.48
CA ASN A 92 8.29 13.01 -16.44
C ASN A 92 8.89 12.00 -15.47
N TYR A 93 8.06 11.24 -14.75
CA TYR A 93 8.45 10.27 -13.73
C TYR A 93 9.32 10.92 -12.65
N GLU A 94 8.87 12.04 -12.12
CA GLU A 94 9.58 12.83 -11.12
C GLU A 94 8.66 13.06 -9.92
N THR A 95 9.09 12.68 -8.72
CA THR A 95 8.27 12.78 -7.50
C THR A 95 9.11 13.27 -6.34
N ASN A 96 8.54 14.18 -5.55
CA ASN A 96 9.02 14.54 -4.23
C ASN A 96 7.96 14.22 -3.18
N MET A 97 8.39 13.66 -2.07
CA MET A 97 7.58 13.45 -0.88
C MET A 97 8.27 14.09 0.31
N ALA A 98 7.67 15.13 0.88
CA ALA A 98 8.07 15.66 2.19
C ALA A 98 7.33 14.90 3.30
N LEU A 99 8.06 14.44 4.31
CA LEU A 99 7.54 13.66 5.43
C LEU A 99 7.88 14.36 6.74
N ASN A 100 6.87 14.57 7.57
CA ASN A 100 7.02 15.21 8.87
C ASN A 100 6.32 14.39 9.95
N LEU A 101 7.06 13.99 10.97
CA LEU A 101 6.51 13.38 12.17
C LEU A 101 6.28 14.47 13.21
N TYR A 102 5.08 14.51 13.76
CA TYR A 102 4.73 15.39 14.86
C TYR A 102 4.47 14.57 16.12
N TYR A 103 4.94 15.09 17.24
CA TYR A 103 4.60 14.60 18.57
C TYR A 103 4.21 15.79 19.44
N ASN A 104 3.03 15.71 20.06
CA ASN A 104 2.47 16.80 20.86
C ASN A 104 2.42 18.13 20.09
N ASN A 105 1.97 18.06 18.82
CA ASN A 105 1.92 19.19 17.87
C ASN A 105 3.27 19.86 17.56
N LYS A 106 4.39 19.30 17.99
CA LYS A 106 5.73 19.76 17.63
C LYS A 106 6.31 18.82 16.58
N GLN A 107 6.93 19.38 15.54
CA GLN A 107 7.63 18.59 14.54
C GLN A 107 8.90 18.01 15.17
N VAL A 108 9.03 16.68 15.15
CA VAL A 108 10.15 15.97 15.79
C VAL A 108 11.07 15.28 14.78
N LEU A 109 10.54 14.97 13.59
CA LEU A 109 11.32 14.51 12.45
C LEU A 109 10.78 15.18 11.19
N SER A 110 11.69 15.52 10.28
CA SER A 110 11.40 16.06 8.96
C SER A 110 12.33 15.40 7.98
N GLY A 111 11.84 15.14 6.79
CA GLY A 111 12.69 14.78 5.69
C GLY A 111 11.95 14.86 4.38
N SER A 112 12.69 14.57 3.31
CA SER A 112 12.13 14.48 1.99
C SER A 112 12.77 13.35 1.23
N ILE A 113 11.98 12.75 0.34
CA ILE A 113 12.40 11.74 -0.60
C ILE A 113 12.14 12.30 -1.99
N TYR A 114 13.14 12.28 -2.84
CA TYR A 114 13.01 12.65 -4.25
C TYR A 114 13.38 11.46 -5.11
N VAL A 115 12.56 11.16 -6.12
CA VAL A 115 12.80 10.05 -7.04
C VAL A 115 12.56 10.53 -8.46
N ASN A 116 13.47 10.16 -9.36
CA ASN A 116 13.24 10.23 -10.80
C ASN A 116 13.71 8.94 -11.49
N LYS A 117 13.75 8.94 -12.82
CA LYS A 117 14.22 7.79 -13.63
C LYS A 117 15.67 7.38 -13.38
N GLU A 118 16.51 8.27 -12.86
CA GLU A 118 17.95 8.06 -12.75
C GLU A 118 18.35 7.66 -11.32
N LEU A 119 17.72 8.26 -10.31
CA LEU A 119 18.16 8.16 -8.93
C LEU A 119 17.03 8.38 -7.92
N ALA A 120 17.25 7.87 -6.71
CA ALA A 120 16.47 8.19 -5.53
C ALA A 120 17.36 8.93 -4.52
N VAL A 121 16.81 9.96 -3.87
CA VAL A 121 17.48 10.77 -2.84
C VAL A 121 16.63 10.80 -1.59
N TYR A 122 17.28 10.60 -0.45
CA TYR A 122 16.71 10.65 0.89
C TYR A 122 17.42 11.77 1.66
N ASN A 123 16.65 12.73 2.18
CA ASN A 123 17.19 13.81 2.98
C ASN A 123 16.46 13.87 4.32
N PHE A 124 17.07 13.32 5.36
CA PHE A 124 16.59 13.36 6.74
C PHE A 124 17.69 13.93 7.64
N PRO A 125 17.89 15.26 7.67
CA PRO A 125 19.01 15.90 8.36
C PRO A 125 19.17 15.52 9.85
N GLN A 126 18.07 15.20 10.53
CA GLN A 126 18.07 14.76 11.93
C GLN A 126 18.62 13.33 12.10
N ILE A 127 18.58 12.50 11.06
CA ILE A 127 19.10 11.12 11.05
C ILE A 127 20.53 11.12 10.49
N TYR A 128 20.72 11.77 9.34
CA TYR A 128 22.01 11.88 8.69
C TYR A 128 22.15 13.27 8.05
N SER A 129 23.24 13.96 8.36
CA SER A 129 23.41 15.39 8.03
C SER A 129 23.52 15.69 6.53
N LYS A 130 23.80 14.68 5.70
CA LYS A 130 23.96 14.80 4.25
C LYS A 130 22.80 14.09 3.54
N PRO A 131 22.36 14.57 2.37
CA PRO A 131 21.47 13.80 1.51
C PRO A 131 22.13 12.48 1.12
N LEU A 132 21.37 11.39 1.20
CA LEU A 132 21.78 10.08 0.72
C LEU A 132 21.16 9.86 -0.64
N TYR A 133 21.92 9.39 -1.63
CA TYR A 133 21.37 9.07 -2.93
C TYR A 133 21.83 7.70 -3.42
N VAL A 134 21.02 7.09 -4.28
CA VAL A 134 21.38 5.87 -5.01
C VAL A 134 20.99 6.05 -6.46
N LYS A 135 21.91 5.76 -7.38
CA LYS A 135 21.57 5.66 -8.80
C LYS A 135 20.86 4.35 -9.03
N LEU A 136 19.71 4.38 -9.70
CA LEU A 136 18.93 3.18 -9.95
C LEU A 136 19.74 2.17 -10.78
N SER A 137 20.58 2.64 -11.70
CA SER A 137 21.52 1.78 -12.46
C SER A 137 22.45 0.96 -11.57
N ASP A 138 22.92 1.54 -10.46
CA ASP A 138 23.86 0.86 -9.55
C ASP A 138 23.13 -0.10 -8.61
N ALA A 139 21.89 0.25 -8.23
CA ALA A 139 21.00 -0.68 -7.52
C ALA A 139 20.69 -1.92 -8.37
N TYR A 140 20.43 -1.78 -9.67
CA TYR A 140 20.18 -2.91 -10.57
C TYR A 140 21.43 -3.77 -10.82
N LYS A 141 22.63 -3.18 -10.92
CA LYS A 141 23.88 -3.93 -11.10
C LYS A 141 24.21 -4.84 -9.92
N ASN A 142 23.87 -4.41 -8.71
CA ASN A 142 24.13 -5.15 -7.49
C ASN A 142 23.01 -6.14 -7.15
N MET A 143 21.94 -6.22 -7.96
CA MET A 143 20.98 -7.31 -7.82
C MET A 143 21.63 -8.60 -8.34
N PRO A 144 21.56 -9.71 -7.58
CA PRO A 144 22.13 -10.98 -8.00
C PRO A 144 21.54 -11.48 -9.32
N ILE A 145 20.35 -10.98 -9.71
CA ILE A 145 19.70 -11.21 -11.01
C ILE A 145 19.01 -9.95 -11.52
N GLN A 146 19.07 -9.75 -12.85
CA GLN A 146 18.27 -8.78 -13.55
C GLN A 146 16.83 -9.28 -13.68
N ILE A 147 15.94 -8.78 -12.81
CA ILE A 147 14.50 -8.96 -12.98
C ILE A 147 14.06 -8.11 -14.16
N ASP A 148 13.36 -8.71 -15.13
CA ASP A 148 12.76 -7.98 -16.25
C ASP A 148 11.54 -7.20 -15.75
N VAL A 149 11.79 -5.99 -15.26
CA VAL A 149 10.74 -5.08 -14.75
C VAL A 149 9.69 -4.79 -15.81
N GLU A 150 10.07 -4.71 -17.09
CA GLU A 150 9.15 -4.42 -18.19
C GLU A 150 8.15 -5.57 -18.38
N LYS A 151 8.62 -6.81 -18.30
CA LYS A 151 7.78 -8.02 -18.35
C LYS A 151 6.74 -8.05 -17.23
N TYR A 152 7.14 -7.76 -15.98
CA TYR A 152 6.19 -7.68 -14.86
C TYR A 152 5.23 -6.51 -15.00
N THR A 153 5.73 -5.35 -15.44
CA THR A 153 4.90 -4.16 -15.65
C THR A 153 3.82 -4.44 -16.68
N LYS A 154 4.15 -5.05 -17.82
CA LYS A 154 3.18 -5.44 -18.86
C LYS A 154 2.18 -6.48 -18.37
N LEU A 155 2.63 -7.47 -17.60
CA LEU A 155 1.76 -8.54 -17.08
C LEU A 155 0.64 -7.97 -16.18
N PHE A 156 0.97 -6.98 -15.35
CA PHE A 156 0.03 -6.38 -14.40
C PHE A 156 -0.61 -5.07 -14.89
N ASP A 157 -0.28 -4.60 -16.10
CA ASP A 157 -0.90 -3.41 -16.68
C ASP A 157 -2.28 -3.75 -17.24
N VAL A 158 -3.32 -3.47 -16.45
CA VAL A 158 -4.72 -3.64 -16.85
C VAL A 158 -5.06 -2.85 -18.13
N ARG A 159 -4.34 -1.77 -18.46
CA ARG A 159 -4.66 -0.97 -19.66
C ARG A 159 -4.18 -1.64 -20.94
N SER A 160 -3.11 -2.44 -20.89
CA SER A 160 -2.53 -3.10 -22.07
C SER A 160 -2.72 -4.61 -22.08
N ASN A 161 -3.03 -5.24 -20.94
CA ASN A 161 -3.25 -6.68 -20.84
C ASN A 161 -4.75 -7.05 -20.98
N LYS A 162 -5.14 -7.54 -22.16
CA LYS A 162 -6.51 -7.96 -22.47
C LYS A 162 -7.02 -9.08 -21.55
N GLN A 163 -6.20 -10.08 -21.23
CA GLN A 163 -6.59 -11.17 -20.32
C GLN A 163 -6.94 -10.61 -18.94
N LEU A 164 -6.16 -9.64 -18.46
CA LEU A 164 -6.41 -8.97 -17.19
C LEU A 164 -7.66 -8.09 -17.25
N GLN A 165 -7.93 -7.38 -18.34
CA GLN A 165 -9.19 -6.61 -18.53
C GLN A 165 -10.42 -7.52 -18.45
N GLU A 166 -10.39 -8.65 -19.15
CA GLU A 166 -11.47 -9.63 -19.12
C GLU A 166 -11.65 -10.22 -17.72
N LEU A 167 -10.55 -10.52 -17.03
CA LEU A 167 -10.58 -11.00 -15.66
C LEU A 167 -11.24 -9.96 -14.75
N VAL A 168 -10.80 -8.70 -14.80
CA VAL A 168 -11.38 -7.62 -13.98
C VAL A 168 -12.87 -7.43 -14.27
N ALA A 169 -13.26 -7.38 -15.54
CA ALA A 169 -14.67 -7.24 -15.93
C ALA A 169 -15.51 -8.39 -15.35
N SER A 170 -15.03 -9.63 -15.42
CA SER A 170 -15.75 -10.78 -14.86
C SER A 170 -15.89 -10.71 -13.32
N TYR A 171 -14.93 -10.09 -12.63
CA TYR A 171 -14.99 -9.89 -11.18
C TYR A 171 -15.92 -8.75 -10.79
N ALA A 172 -16.11 -7.77 -11.67
CA ALA A 172 -17.06 -6.67 -11.47
C ALA A 172 -18.49 -7.20 -11.27
N GLU A 173 -18.92 -8.22 -12.02
CA GLU A 173 -20.26 -8.82 -11.89
C GLU A 173 -20.58 -9.30 -10.47
N VAL A 174 -19.57 -9.84 -9.78
CA VAL A 174 -19.72 -10.41 -8.42
C VAL A 174 -19.54 -9.34 -7.34
N LEU A 175 -18.78 -8.28 -7.61
CA LEU A 175 -18.32 -7.34 -6.60
C LEU A 175 -19.02 -5.99 -6.64
N MET A 176 -19.44 -5.53 -7.81
CA MET A 176 -20.21 -4.29 -7.95
C MET A 176 -21.49 -4.32 -7.12
N PRO A 177 -22.29 -5.41 -7.05
CA PRO A 177 -23.46 -5.45 -6.17
C PRO A 177 -23.11 -5.30 -4.68
N LYS A 178 -22.02 -5.93 -4.23
CA LYS A 178 -21.55 -5.86 -2.83
C LYS A 178 -21.01 -4.47 -2.49
N LEU A 179 -20.29 -3.85 -3.42
CA LEU A 179 -19.81 -2.48 -3.28
C LEU A 179 -20.96 -1.47 -3.34
N ALA A 180 -21.96 -1.69 -4.19
CA ALA A 180 -23.15 -0.84 -4.31
C ALA A 180 -23.97 -0.82 -3.01
N ALA A 181 -24.04 -1.96 -2.31
CA ALA A 181 -24.68 -2.05 -1.00
C ALA A 181 -23.88 -1.36 0.12
N ALA A 182 -22.56 -1.23 -0.06
CA ALA A 182 -21.65 -0.63 0.91
C ALA A 182 -21.34 0.84 0.64
N VAL A 183 -21.90 1.45 -0.42
CA VAL A 183 -21.58 2.82 -0.83
C VAL A 183 -22.81 3.70 -0.81
N LYS A 184 -22.62 4.94 -0.39
CA LYS A 184 -23.66 5.97 -0.43
C LYS A 184 -23.09 7.30 -0.88
N LEU A 185 -23.94 8.11 -1.50
CA LEU A 185 -23.67 9.52 -1.73
C LEU A 185 -24.21 10.30 -0.52
N SER A 186 -23.37 11.12 0.10
CA SER A 186 -23.80 12.01 1.17
C SER A 186 -24.82 13.01 0.64
N ASP A 187 -25.88 13.25 1.41
CA ASP A 187 -26.87 14.30 1.16
C ASP A 187 -26.28 15.70 1.40
N LYS A 188 -25.21 15.78 2.19
CA LYS A 188 -24.50 17.02 2.53
C LYS A 188 -23.22 17.16 1.72
N LYS A 189 -22.98 18.39 1.27
CA LYS A 189 -21.68 18.78 0.73
C LYS A 189 -20.66 18.90 1.86
N VAL A 190 -19.41 18.56 1.56
CA VAL A 190 -18.28 18.70 2.47
C VAL A 190 -17.36 19.78 1.95
N GLU A 191 -16.88 20.65 2.83
CA GLU A 191 -15.89 21.67 2.49
C GLU A 191 -14.48 21.08 2.59
N VAL A 192 -13.76 21.05 1.47
CA VAL A 192 -12.33 20.75 1.42
C VAL A 192 -11.56 22.07 1.54
N VAL A 193 -10.57 22.12 2.42
CA VAL A 193 -9.69 23.29 2.62
C VAL A 193 -8.32 22.95 2.06
N PHE A 194 -7.89 23.67 1.02
CA PHE A 194 -6.59 23.52 0.39
C PHE A 194 -5.47 24.19 1.21
N SER A 195 -4.21 23.86 0.89
CA SER A 195 -3.04 24.41 1.58
C SER A 195 -2.92 25.94 1.46
N ASP A 196 -3.48 26.53 0.41
CA ASP A 196 -3.54 28.00 0.23
C ASP A 196 -4.70 28.66 1.00
N GLY A 197 -5.46 27.89 1.78
CA GLY A 197 -6.61 28.34 2.55
C GLY A 197 -7.90 28.44 1.74
N LYS A 198 -7.88 28.22 0.43
CA LYS A 198 -9.11 28.20 -0.38
C LYS A 198 -9.96 27.02 0.03
N LYS A 199 -11.27 27.24 -0.07
CA LYS A 199 -12.31 26.28 0.30
C LYS A 199 -13.07 25.86 -0.94
N GLN A 200 -13.34 24.56 -1.08
CA GLN A 200 -14.17 24.03 -2.16
C GLN A 200 -15.25 23.10 -1.61
N SER A 201 -16.50 23.39 -2.00
CA SER A 201 -17.64 22.54 -1.69
C SER A 201 -17.62 21.31 -2.60
N CYS A 202 -17.55 20.12 -2.00
CA CYS A 202 -17.44 18.85 -2.70
C CYS A 202 -18.63 17.94 -2.37
N SER A 203 -18.99 17.09 -3.33
CA SER A 203 -19.85 15.92 -3.05
C SER A 203 -19.01 14.88 -2.30
N GLU A 204 -19.59 14.18 -1.34
CA GLU A 204 -18.89 13.11 -0.61
C GLU A 204 -19.50 11.75 -0.98
N VAL A 205 -18.68 10.84 -1.54
CA VAL A 205 -19.03 9.43 -1.68
C VAL A 205 -18.42 8.67 -0.50
N ILE A 206 -19.22 7.89 0.21
CA ILE A 206 -18.82 7.18 1.42
C ILE A 206 -18.99 5.68 1.18
N PHE A 207 -17.89 4.95 1.21
CA PHE A 207 -17.86 3.50 1.31
C PHE A 207 -17.79 3.13 2.80
N GLU A 208 -18.76 2.35 3.28
CA GLU A 208 -18.85 1.89 4.66
C GLU A 208 -18.81 0.37 4.69
N PHE A 209 -17.70 -0.15 5.20
CA PHE A 209 -17.51 -1.56 5.44
C PHE A 209 -17.47 -1.84 6.95
N ASN A 210 -18.00 -2.99 7.30
CA ASN A 210 -17.89 -3.62 8.61
C ASN A 210 -17.42 -5.06 8.45
N LYS A 211 -17.21 -5.73 9.59
CA LYS A 211 -16.81 -7.15 9.60
C LYS A 211 -17.58 -8.02 8.60
N ASP A 212 -18.91 -8.00 8.66
CA ASP A 212 -19.72 -8.90 7.84
C ASP A 212 -19.61 -8.57 6.35
N SER A 213 -19.79 -7.30 5.98
CA SER A 213 -19.67 -6.87 4.57
C SER A 213 -18.26 -7.11 4.00
N SER A 214 -17.19 -6.90 4.77
CA SER A 214 -15.83 -7.17 4.34
C SER A 214 -15.58 -8.65 4.13
N LEU A 215 -16.02 -9.52 5.05
CA LEU A 215 -15.89 -10.96 4.89
C LEU A 215 -16.71 -11.48 3.71
N GLU A 216 -17.91 -10.93 3.48
CA GLU A 216 -18.76 -11.26 2.33
C GLU A 216 -18.12 -10.89 0.98
N ILE A 217 -17.38 -9.77 0.92
CA ILE A 217 -16.61 -9.38 -0.26
C ILE A 217 -15.44 -10.36 -0.48
N VAL A 218 -14.68 -10.68 0.57
CA VAL A 218 -13.55 -11.61 0.49
C VAL A 218 -14.03 -13.01 0.05
N LYS A 219 -15.12 -13.51 0.63
CA LYS A 219 -15.71 -14.79 0.25
C LYS A 219 -16.13 -14.79 -1.21
N ALA A 220 -16.77 -13.74 -1.69
CA ALA A 220 -17.21 -13.65 -3.08
C ALA A 220 -16.03 -13.68 -4.08
N ILE A 221 -14.95 -12.96 -3.75
CA ILE A 221 -13.69 -13.01 -4.50
C ILE A 221 -13.15 -14.44 -4.58
N LEU A 222 -13.04 -15.12 -3.44
CA LEU A 222 -12.45 -16.46 -3.35
C LEU A 222 -13.34 -17.52 -4.00
N THR A 223 -14.65 -17.44 -3.81
CA THR A 223 -15.61 -18.34 -4.46
C THR A 223 -15.57 -18.21 -5.97
N LYS A 224 -15.46 -16.98 -6.50
CA LYS A 224 -15.25 -16.78 -7.95
C LYS A 224 -13.90 -17.35 -8.38
N ALA A 225 -12.82 -17.04 -7.65
CA ALA A 225 -11.47 -17.49 -7.97
C ALA A 225 -11.33 -19.02 -8.02
N ALA A 226 -12.04 -19.75 -7.15
CA ALA A 226 -12.01 -21.21 -7.10
C ALA A 226 -12.60 -21.88 -8.35
N ASN A 227 -13.60 -21.24 -8.96
CA ASN A 227 -14.39 -21.79 -10.06
C ASN A 227 -14.05 -21.18 -11.43
N ASP A 228 -13.25 -20.10 -11.46
CA ASP A 228 -12.92 -19.39 -12.69
C ASP A 228 -11.61 -19.88 -13.31
N ALA A 229 -11.73 -20.52 -14.49
CA ALA A 229 -10.58 -21.08 -15.21
C ALA A 229 -9.56 -20.01 -15.63
N LYS A 230 -10.02 -18.81 -16.02
CA LYS A 230 -9.15 -17.70 -16.41
C LYS A 230 -8.32 -17.17 -15.23
N THR A 231 -8.92 -17.09 -14.04
CA THR A 231 -8.22 -16.75 -12.79
C THR A 231 -7.12 -17.77 -12.50
N LYS A 232 -7.46 -19.06 -12.56
CA LYS A 232 -6.51 -20.15 -12.33
C LYS A 232 -5.33 -20.07 -13.32
N GLU A 233 -5.62 -19.89 -14.60
CA GLU A 233 -4.60 -19.75 -15.65
C GLU A 233 -3.68 -18.56 -15.39
N PHE A 234 -4.24 -17.38 -15.10
CA PHE A 234 -3.46 -16.18 -14.81
C PHE A 234 -2.55 -16.37 -13.59
N ILE A 235 -3.05 -16.99 -12.51
CA ILE A 235 -2.23 -17.28 -11.32
C ILE A 235 -1.10 -18.25 -11.64
N LEU A 236 -1.37 -19.31 -12.42
CA LEU A 236 -0.34 -20.26 -12.84
C LEU A 236 0.72 -19.61 -13.74
N GLN A 237 0.32 -18.69 -14.62
CA GLN A 237 1.25 -17.91 -15.43
C GLN A 237 2.15 -17.02 -14.58
N VAL A 238 1.57 -16.24 -13.64
CA VAL A 238 2.34 -15.41 -12.70
C VAL A 238 3.30 -16.27 -11.87
N LEU A 239 2.82 -17.39 -11.35
CA LEU A 239 3.64 -18.30 -10.56
C LEU A 239 4.79 -18.87 -11.38
N LYS A 240 4.54 -19.29 -12.63
CA LYS A 240 5.58 -19.79 -13.54
C LYS A 240 6.70 -18.77 -13.70
N LEU A 241 6.35 -17.51 -13.95
CA LEU A 241 7.31 -16.42 -14.10
C LEU A 241 8.18 -16.22 -12.85
N ILE A 242 7.54 -16.18 -11.67
CA ILE A 242 8.25 -16.04 -10.39
C ILE A 242 9.18 -17.24 -10.15
N LEU A 243 8.71 -18.46 -10.44
CA LEU A 243 9.50 -19.67 -10.25
C LEU A 243 10.70 -19.70 -11.22
N GLU A 244 10.52 -19.34 -12.49
CA GLU A 244 11.61 -19.25 -13.47
C GLU A 244 12.68 -18.25 -13.04
N ASP A 245 12.29 -17.05 -12.58
CA ASP A 245 13.23 -16.06 -12.09
C ASP A 245 13.91 -16.53 -10.79
N SER A 246 13.16 -17.15 -9.87
CA SER A 246 13.69 -17.72 -8.63
C SER A 246 14.69 -18.85 -8.89
N LYS A 247 14.43 -19.69 -9.90
CA LYS A 247 15.34 -20.75 -10.32
C LYS A 247 16.67 -20.18 -10.78
N ALA A 248 16.62 -19.13 -11.61
CA ALA A 248 17.83 -18.43 -12.02
C ALA A 248 18.59 -17.90 -10.79
N ILE A 249 17.88 -17.32 -9.81
CA ILE A 249 18.51 -16.74 -8.59
C ILE A 249 19.24 -17.84 -7.83
N LEU A 250 18.56 -18.96 -7.57
CA LEU A 250 19.15 -20.11 -6.89
C LEU A 250 20.39 -20.64 -7.62
N GLN A 251 20.35 -20.73 -8.96
CA GLN A 251 21.50 -21.17 -9.76
C GLN A 251 22.69 -20.21 -9.70
N THR A 252 22.45 -18.90 -9.64
CA THR A 252 23.52 -17.88 -9.54
C THR A 252 24.11 -17.74 -8.14
N GLN A 253 23.31 -17.92 -7.08
CA GLN A 253 23.74 -17.82 -5.68
C GLN A 253 24.49 -19.06 -5.17
N MET A 254 24.38 -20.19 -5.87
CA MET A 254 25.05 -21.45 -5.50
C MET A 254 26.52 -21.58 -5.94
N LEU A 255 27.15 -20.49 -6.39
CA LEU A 255 28.56 -20.47 -6.76
C LEU A 255 29.53 -20.25 -5.57
N SER A 256 29.02 -20.24 -4.33
CA SER A 256 29.86 -20.27 -3.12
C SER A 256 29.39 -21.41 -2.19
N GLU A 257 30.11 -22.53 -2.30
CA GLU A 257 30.22 -23.65 -1.34
C GLU A 257 28.96 -24.48 -1.00
N GLY A 258 28.83 -25.62 -1.69
CA GLY A 258 28.61 -26.93 -1.05
C GLY A 258 27.25 -27.32 -0.46
N GLU A 259 26.35 -26.39 -0.14
CA GLU A 259 25.10 -26.69 0.62
C GLU A 259 23.79 -26.19 -0.01
N GLY A 260 23.79 -25.81 -1.29
CA GLY A 260 22.56 -25.37 -1.97
C GLY A 260 21.73 -26.50 -2.59
N LEU A 261 20.41 -26.29 -2.71
CA LEU A 261 19.46 -27.12 -3.45
C LEU A 261 19.97 -27.41 -4.87
N LYS A 262 20.08 -28.67 -5.30
CA LYS A 262 20.53 -28.93 -6.67
C LYS A 262 19.54 -28.30 -7.65
N PRO A 263 19.97 -27.74 -8.80
CA PRO A 263 19.07 -27.20 -9.82
C PRO A 263 17.99 -28.19 -10.31
N GLU A 264 18.26 -29.48 -10.13
CA GLU A 264 17.38 -30.63 -10.37
C GLU A 264 16.22 -30.71 -9.37
N ASP A 265 16.38 -30.19 -8.15
CA ASP A 265 15.37 -30.16 -7.08
C ASP A 265 14.30 -29.07 -7.32
N PHE A 266 14.53 -28.16 -8.29
CA PHE A 266 13.63 -27.06 -8.63
C PHE A 266 13.03 -27.25 -10.04
N ASN A 267 12.15 -28.24 -10.16
CA ASN A 267 11.37 -28.50 -11.36
C ASN A 267 10.10 -27.62 -11.40
N VAL A 268 10.18 -26.50 -12.12
CA VAL A 268 9.08 -25.54 -12.27
C VAL A 268 7.79 -26.22 -12.77
N ASN A 269 7.89 -27.14 -13.73
CA ASN A 269 6.72 -27.81 -14.31
C ASN A 269 6.05 -28.73 -13.29
N GLU A 270 6.83 -29.44 -12.48
CA GLU A 270 6.29 -30.31 -11.43
C GLU A 270 5.57 -29.48 -10.36
N ILE A 271 6.16 -28.38 -9.91
CA ILE A 271 5.54 -27.45 -8.95
C ILE A 271 4.23 -26.89 -9.53
N LEU A 272 4.22 -26.46 -10.80
CA LEU A 272 3.02 -25.93 -11.45
C LEU A 272 1.92 -27.00 -11.56
N ASN A 273 2.27 -28.24 -11.87
CA ASN A 273 1.31 -29.35 -11.92
C ASN A 273 0.69 -29.62 -10.54
N GLN A 274 1.49 -29.64 -9.48
CA GLN A 274 1.01 -29.79 -8.11
C GLN A 274 0.09 -28.63 -7.70
N VAL A 275 0.47 -27.40 -8.01
CA VAL A 275 -0.37 -26.22 -7.71
C VAL A 275 -1.66 -26.26 -8.52
N SER A 276 -1.60 -26.59 -9.80
CA SER A 276 -2.77 -26.69 -10.67
C SER A 276 -3.76 -27.75 -10.19
N ALA A 277 -3.28 -28.92 -9.76
CA ALA A 277 -4.11 -30.00 -9.23
C ALA A 277 -4.83 -29.60 -7.94
N ASN A 278 -4.16 -28.83 -7.08
CA ASN A 278 -4.67 -28.46 -5.76
C ASN A 278 -5.37 -27.10 -5.71
N TYR A 279 -5.31 -26.30 -6.78
CA TYR A 279 -5.74 -24.90 -6.80
C TYR A 279 -7.18 -24.71 -6.29
N THR A 280 -8.15 -25.37 -6.90
CA THR A 280 -9.57 -25.18 -6.58
C THR A 280 -9.87 -25.58 -5.14
N GLN A 281 -9.30 -26.69 -4.68
CA GLN A 281 -9.43 -27.13 -3.29
C GLN A 281 -8.82 -26.11 -2.34
N ALA A 282 -7.60 -25.64 -2.60
CA ALA A 282 -6.91 -24.68 -1.74
C ALA A 282 -7.67 -23.34 -1.61
N VAL A 283 -8.18 -22.81 -2.72
CA VAL A 283 -8.98 -21.58 -2.72
C VAL A 283 -10.33 -21.79 -2.03
N SER A 284 -11.00 -22.92 -2.28
CA SER A 284 -12.27 -23.25 -1.60
C SER A 284 -12.09 -23.42 -0.09
N SER A 285 -11.02 -24.08 0.35
CA SER A 285 -10.67 -24.21 1.76
C SER A 285 -10.51 -22.84 2.46
N ALA A 286 -9.99 -21.83 1.76
CA ALA A 286 -9.88 -20.48 2.32
C ALA A 286 -11.26 -19.85 2.61
N VAL A 287 -12.28 -20.16 1.81
CA VAL A 287 -13.67 -19.70 2.06
C VAL A 287 -14.20 -20.30 3.36
N TYR A 288 -13.97 -21.58 3.62
CA TYR A 288 -14.38 -22.24 4.86
C TYR A 288 -13.64 -21.68 6.09
N VAL A 289 -12.32 -21.46 5.97
CA VAL A 289 -11.52 -20.87 7.05
C VAL A 289 -12.03 -19.48 7.44
N ILE A 290 -12.55 -18.69 6.50
CA ILE A 290 -13.16 -17.39 6.82
C ILE A 290 -14.34 -17.55 7.80
N ASP A 291 -15.20 -18.54 7.57
CA ASP A 291 -16.35 -18.78 8.44
C ASP A 291 -15.92 -19.29 9.83
N GLU A 292 -14.87 -20.11 9.91
CA GLU A 292 -14.29 -20.58 11.18
C GLU A 292 -13.65 -19.45 12.02
N VAL A 293 -12.97 -18.49 11.37
CA VAL A 293 -12.30 -17.39 12.07
C VAL A 293 -13.20 -16.18 12.30
N LYS A 294 -14.34 -16.07 11.61
CA LYS A 294 -15.29 -14.94 11.74
C LYS A 294 -15.70 -14.63 13.20
N PRO A 295 -15.94 -15.62 14.09
CA PRO A 295 -16.23 -15.35 15.50
C PRO A 295 -15.05 -14.75 16.27
N GLN A 296 -13.81 -15.03 15.84
CA GLN A 296 -12.58 -14.56 16.46
C GLN A 296 -12.21 -13.13 16.03
N ILE A 297 -12.82 -12.62 14.94
CA ILE A 297 -12.59 -11.26 14.44
C ILE A 297 -13.48 -10.29 15.23
N PRO A 298 -12.90 -9.33 15.96
CA PRO A 298 -13.67 -8.29 16.64
C PRO A 298 -14.47 -7.43 15.66
N PRO A 299 -15.58 -6.82 16.09
CA PRO A 299 -16.28 -5.83 15.28
C PRO A 299 -15.33 -4.68 14.88
N PHE A 300 -15.41 -4.29 13.62
CA PHE A 300 -14.70 -3.13 13.10
C PHE A 300 -15.57 -2.33 12.15
N THR A 301 -15.18 -1.08 11.94
CA THR A 301 -15.70 -0.17 10.93
C THR A 301 -14.54 0.31 10.08
N LEU A 302 -14.69 0.25 8.77
CA LEU A 302 -13.79 0.79 7.77
C LEU A 302 -14.60 1.72 6.88
N GLN A 303 -14.24 3.00 6.85
CA GLN A 303 -14.85 3.98 5.97
C GLN A 303 -13.81 4.53 5.01
N TYR A 304 -14.12 4.52 3.72
CA TYR A 304 -13.37 5.28 2.72
C TYR A 304 -14.27 6.35 2.14
N ARG A 305 -13.87 7.61 2.28
CA ARG A 305 -14.62 8.78 1.83
C ARG A 305 -13.86 9.47 0.72
N ILE A 306 -14.57 9.83 -0.32
CA ILE A 306 -14.03 10.47 -1.51
C ILE A 306 -14.76 11.80 -1.69
N MET A 307 -14.00 12.91 -1.71
CA MET A 307 -14.54 14.25 -1.91
C MET A 307 -14.30 14.67 -3.37
N ILE A 308 -15.40 14.91 -4.08
CA ILE A 308 -15.43 15.09 -5.53
C ILE A 308 -16.07 16.43 -5.87
N ASP A 309 -15.38 17.26 -6.67
CA ASP A 309 -15.92 18.55 -7.10
C ASP A 309 -17.06 18.42 -8.14
N ASP A 310 -17.54 19.56 -8.63
CA ASP A 310 -18.57 19.66 -9.67
C ASP A 310 -18.10 19.18 -11.06
N LYS A 311 -16.79 19.15 -11.29
CA LYS A 311 -16.13 18.66 -12.51
C LYS A 311 -15.70 17.19 -12.42
N ASN A 312 -16.11 16.52 -11.35
CA ASN A 312 -15.76 15.15 -11.00
C ASN A 312 -14.28 14.92 -10.64
N ASN A 313 -13.50 15.95 -10.35
CA ASN A 313 -12.12 15.76 -9.89
C ASN A 313 -12.11 15.33 -8.43
N LEU A 314 -11.18 14.43 -8.09
CA LEU A 314 -10.86 14.12 -6.71
C LEU A 314 -10.19 15.33 -6.04
N LYS A 315 -10.73 15.78 -4.90
CA LYS A 315 -10.22 16.91 -4.12
C LYS A 315 -9.79 16.54 -2.72
N GLY A 316 -10.30 15.43 -2.19
CA GLY A 316 -9.88 14.92 -0.91
C GLY A 316 -10.31 13.48 -0.73
N GLU A 317 -9.69 12.85 0.25
CA GLU A 317 -10.03 11.50 0.66
C GLU A 317 -9.89 11.33 2.16
N ARG A 318 -10.61 10.36 2.72
CA ARG A 318 -10.42 9.95 4.10
C ARG A 318 -10.59 8.46 4.26
N LEU A 319 -9.55 7.79 4.76
CA LEU A 319 -9.60 6.41 5.19
C LEU A 319 -9.66 6.35 6.71
N TYR A 320 -10.77 5.88 7.24
CA TYR A 320 -11.00 5.72 8.67
C TYR A 320 -11.20 4.25 9.00
N PHE A 321 -10.41 3.71 9.92
CA PHE A 321 -10.59 2.38 10.47
C PHE A 321 -10.71 2.46 11.99
N TYR A 322 -11.65 1.69 12.54
CA TYR A 322 -11.82 1.54 13.97
C TYR A 322 -12.20 0.10 14.31
N LEU A 323 -11.46 -0.49 15.23
CA LEU A 323 -11.73 -1.80 15.80
C LEU A 323 -11.77 -1.70 17.32
N LYS A 324 -12.69 -2.44 17.93
CA LYS A 324 -12.76 -2.60 19.39
C LYS A 324 -13.13 -4.04 19.73
N ASP A 325 -12.36 -4.64 20.64
CA ASP A 325 -12.68 -5.96 21.18
C ASP A 325 -13.38 -5.88 22.55
N SER A 326 -13.77 -7.05 23.08
CA SER A 326 -14.41 -7.19 24.39
C SER A 326 -13.47 -6.90 25.57
N ASN A 327 -12.15 -7.04 25.39
CA ASN A 327 -11.13 -6.75 26.39
C ASN A 327 -10.79 -5.26 26.50
N GLY A 328 -11.43 -4.43 25.66
CA GLY A 328 -11.21 -3.00 25.61
C GLY A 328 -10.01 -2.60 24.75
N PHE A 329 -9.39 -3.55 24.04
CA PHE A 329 -8.39 -3.25 23.02
C PHE A 329 -9.05 -2.46 21.89
N LYS A 330 -8.37 -1.41 21.44
CA LYS A 330 -8.85 -0.52 20.37
C LYS A 330 -7.73 -0.19 19.41
N ILE A 331 -8.04 -0.22 18.12
CA ILE A 331 -7.19 0.33 17.06
C ILE A 331 -8.00 1.38 16.32
N MET A 332 -7.38 2.53 16.08
CA MET A 332 -7.93 3.55 15.19
C MET A 332 -6.84 4.02 14.23
N PHE A 333 -7.20 4.11 12.96
CA PHE A 333 -6.39 4.71 11.91
C PHE A 333 -7.26 5.74 11.20
N ASP A 334 -6.77 6.97 11.06
CA ASP A 334 -7.46 8.05 10.35
C ASP A 334 -6.45 8.73 9.42
N MET A 335 -6.59 8.48 8.12
CA MET A 335 -5.82 9.13 7.08
C MET A 335 -6.72 10.12 6.36
N LYS A 336 -6.28 11.36 6.23
CA LYS A 336 -6.98 12.44 5.52
C LYS A 336 -6.07 12.99 4.45
N GLY A 337 -6.52 12.93 3.19
CA GLY A 337 -5.85 13.49 2.03
C GLY A 337 -6.57 14.73 1.52
N VAL A 338 -5.82 15.73 1.07
CA VAL A 338 -6.30 16.87 0.30
C VAL A 338 -5.46 16.96 -0.96
N ILE A 339 -6.13 16.96 -2.11
CA ILE A 339 -5.49 17.11 -3.41
C ILE A 339 -5.57 18.58 -3.81
N ASN A 340 -4.47 19.29 -3.56
CA ASN A 340 -4.34 20.73 -3.84
C ASN A 340 -4.43 21.02 -5.33
N SER A 341 -3.84 20.16 -6.17
CA SER A 341 -3.93 20.32 -7.61
C SER A 341 -3.77 19.01 -8.37
N ILE A 342 -4.46 18.93 -9.51
CA ILE A 342 -4.35 17.87 -10.51
C ILE A 342 -4.14 18.55 -11.86
N ASN A 343 -3.20 18.08 -12.67
CA ASN A 343 -2.90 18.63 -14.01
C ASN A 343 -2.53 20.12 -14.02
N ALA A 344 -2.06 20.66 -12.89
CA ALA A 344 -1.55 22.02 -12.81
C ALA A 344 -0.06 22.07 -13.18
N ASN A 345 0.39 23.24 -13.62
CA ASN A 345 1.81 23.50 -13.83
C ASN A 345 2.51 23.63 -12.46
N ILE A 346 3.02 22.52 -11.94
CA ILE A 346 3.71 22.45 -10.65
C ILE A 346 5.18 22.06 -10.88
N LYS A 347 6.06 22.63 -10.07
CA LYS A 347 7.48 22.27 -10.06
C LYS A 347 7.73 21.26 -8.96
N VAL A 348 8.24 20.09 -9.32
CA VAL A 348 8.66 19.08 -8.33
C VAL A 348 9.91 19.60 -7.57
N PRO A 349 9.85 19.70 -6.23
CA PRO A 349 11.02 20.09 -5.44
C PRO A 349 12.15 19.06 -5.55
N LYS A 350 13.31 19.47 -6.03
CA LYS A 350 14.51 18.63 -6.09
C LYS A 350 15.30 18.74 -4.79
N ILE A 351 16.00 17.66 -4.44
CA ILE A 351 16.97 17.66 -3.34
C ILE A 351 18.37 17.86 -3.93
N ASP A 352 19.11 18.87 -3.44
CA ASP A 352 20.49 19.09 -3.86
C ASP A 352 21.39 17.96 -3.37
N ILE A 353 22.11 17.32 -4.29
CA ILE A 353 23.04 16.22 -4.01
C ILE A 353 24.51 16.63 -4.12
N SER A 354 24.83 17.93 -4.29
CA SER A 354 26.20 18.45 -4.39
C SER A 354 27.09 18.03 -3.21
N LYS A 355 26.50 17.90 -2.01
CA LYS A 355 27.13 17.40 -0.78
C LYS A 355 26.62 16.02 -0.36
N GLY A 356 25.89 15.34 -1.25
CA GLY A 356 25.26 14.06 -0.99
C GLY A 356 26.26 12.91 -0.95
N ILE A 357 25.86 11.80 -0.32
CA ILE A 357 26.63 10.57 -0.25
C ILE A 357 25.89 9.47 -1.02
N ASP A 358 26.64 8.79 -1.88
CA ASP A 358 26.19 7.57 -2.53
C ASP A 358 25.98 6.47 -1.49
N MET A 359 24.77 5.92 -1.40
CA MET A 359 24.43 4.88 -0.43
C MET A 359 25.30 3.63 -0.58
N THR A 360 25.83 3.36 -1.77
CA THR A 360 26.75 2.23 -2.01
C THR A 360 28.13 2.43 -1.38
N LYS A 361 28.43 3.63 -0.89
CA LYS A 361 29.71 4.01 -0.28
C LYS A 361 29.59 4.28 1.22
N LEU A 362 28.44 3.98 1.82
CA LEU A 362 28.26 4.11 3.26
C LEU A 362 29.16 3.12 3.99
N THR A 363 29.74 3.59 5.09
CA THR A 363 30.59 2.79 5.98
C THR A 363 29.79 2.35 7.21
N ASP A 364 30.28 1.34 7.94
CA ASP A 364 29.70 0.91 9.22
C ASP A 364 29.53 2.10 10.20
N LYS A 365 30.51 3.01 10.20
CA LYS A 365 30.46 4.23 11.00
C LYS A 365 29.29 5.16 10.61
N ASP A 366 28.92 5.22 9.34
CA ASP A 366 27.75 5.99 8.90
C ASP A 366 26.46 5.38 9.45
N PHE A 367 26.35 4.04 9.42
CA PHE A 367 25.21 3.32 10.00
C PHE A 367 25.12 3.51 11.51
N GLU A 368 26.22 3.43 12.23
CA GLU A 368 26.28 3.73 13.67
C GLU A 368 25.80 5.15 13.99
N ILE A 369 26.20 6.15 13.19
CA ILE A 369 25.76 7.53 13.35
C ILE A 369 24.25 7.65 13.15
N MET A 370 23.71 7.05 12.08
CA MET A 370 22.28 7.06 11.79
C MET A 370 21.47 6.41 12.91
N GLN A 371 21.92 5.24 13.38
CA GLN A 371 21.30 4.53 14.50
C GLN A 371 21.31 5.37 15.76
N LYS A 372 22.46 5.92 16.17
CA LYS A 372 22.58 6.75 17.37
C LYS A 372 21.68 7.99 17.30
N ASN A 373 21.54 8.60 16.12
CA ASN A 373 20.65 9.75 15.93
C ASN A 373 19.17 9.35 16.08
N LEU A 374 18.76 8.21 15.51
CA LEU A 374 17.42 7.66 15.69
C LEU A 374 17.11 7.34 17.15
N GLU A 375 18.04 6.68 17.85
CA GLU A 375 17.93 6.38 19.28
C GLU A 375 17.77 7.66 20.10
N ASN A 376 18.56 8.70 19.80
CA ASN A 376 18.44 9.99 20.48
C ASN A 376 17.07 10.65 20.26
N ILE A 377 16.50 10.52 19.06
CA ILE A 377 15.14 11.01 18.77
C ILE A 377 14.12 10.23 19.61
N PHE A 378 14.16 8.90 19.59
CA PHE A 378 13.24 8.07 20.38
C PHE A 378 13.39 8.30 21.89
N LYS A 379 14.62 8.50 22.38
CA LYS A 379 14.88 8.85 23.79
C LYS A 379 14.22 10.17 24.17
N LYS A 380 14.33 11.20 23.33
CA LYS A 380 13.67 12.51 23.54
C LYS A 380 12.14 12.40 23.52
N LEU A 381 11.60 11.39 22.83
CA LEU A 381 10.17 11.10 22.76
C LEU A 381 9.68 10.22 23.92
N GLY A 382 10.58 9.72 24.78
CA GLY A 382 10.24 8.87 25.91
C GLY A 382 9.87 7.43 25.53
N LEU A 383 10.31 6.97 24.36
CA LEU A 383 10.09 5.60 23.88
C LEU A 383 11.18 4.66 24.40
N PRO A 384 10.85 3.40 24.76
CA PRO A 384 11.85 2.40 25.15
C PRO A 384 12.75 2.05 23.95
N ILE A 385 14.06 1.89 24.20
CA ILE A 385 15.10 1.65 23.17
C ILE A 385 15.72 0.25 23.32
N GLU A 386 15.34 -0.52 24.34
CA GLU A 386 15.99 -1.80 24.63
C GLU A 386 15.79 -2.81 23.48
N GLY A 387 16.88 -3.10 22.76
CA GLY A 387 16.96 -4.23 21.83
C GLY A 387 17.05 -3.91 20.33
N MET A 388 17.10 -2.66 19.87
CA MET A 388 17.39 -2.36 18.46
C MET A 388 18.88 -2.55 18.14
N LYS A 389 19.35 -3.80 18.08
CA LYS A 389 20.52 -4.15 17.27
C LYS A 389 20.01 -4.48 15.87
N MET A 390 20.39 -3.69 14.87
CA MET A 390 20.16 -4.03 13.46
C MET A 390 21.06 -5.17 13.04
#